data_AF-A0A6C0CXA8-F1
#
_entry.id   AF-A0A6C0CXA8-F1
#
_cell.length_a   1.000
_cell.length_b   1.000
_cell.length_c   1.000
_cell.angle_alpha   90.00
_cell.angle_beta   90.00
_cell.angle_gamma   90.00
#
_symmetry.space_group_name_H-M   'P 1'
#
loop_
_entity.id
_entity.type
_entity.pdbx_description
1 polymer ?
#
loop_
_entity_poly.entity_id
_entity_poly.type
_entity_poly.pdbx_seq_one_letter_code
_entity_poly.pdbx_strand_id
1 'polypeptide(L)'
;MLSYEYTLAALSLMLVLFLYKLDVHMIVYNYGVKLQDLNSLVSTRNKNILKVLYISFAMIAQALYLSFLQYMNSAMRKIGKNKYEISYMVNGKIYKMLVTPKRGPSPILEIRDEKTEDDLTDKILPYFGPDYKCHGNNLYPELLGYNGLVFELADGTEKVFIDNEIITV
;
A
#
# COMPACT_ATOMS: atom_id res chain seq x y z
N MET A 1 34.54 -24.03 -21.49
CA MET A 1 33.11 -24.32 -21.71
C MET A 1 32.46 -24.77 -20.40
N LEU A 2 32.98 -25.80 -19.73
CA LEU A 2 32.50 -26.24 -18.40
C LEU A 2 32.39 -25.12 -17.34
N SER A 3 33.37 -24.21 -17.23
CA SER A 3 33.30 -23.13 -16.22
C SER A 3 32.13 -22.17 -16.43
N TYR A 4 31.73 -21.92 -17.68
CA TYR A 4 30.61 -21.03 -18.03
C TYR A 4 29.28 -21.65 -17.62
N GLU A 5 29.11 -22.95 -17.84
CA GLU A 5 27.91 -23.70 -17.46
C GLU A 5 27.71 -23.70 -15.93
N TYR A 6 28.79 -23.89 -15.15
CA TYR A 6 28.72 -23.78 -13.68
C TYR A 6 28.37 -22.37 -13.21
N THR A 7 28.91 -21.33 -13.84
CA THR A 7 28.56 -19.95 -13.50
C THR A 7 27.09 -19.61 -13.82
N LEU A 8 26.58 -20.11 -14.95
CA LEU A 8 25.19 -19.90 -15.36
C LEU A 8 24.22 -20.63 -14.42
N ALA A 9 24.56 -21.86 -14.03
CA ALA A 9 23.79 -22.65 -13.07
C ALA A 9 23.80 -22.04 -11.66
N ALA A 10 24.93 -21.49 -11.22
CA ALA A 10 25.00 -20.79 -9.93
C ALA A 10 24.16 -19.50 -9.91
N LEU A 11 24.19 -18.73 -11.01
CA LEU A 11 23.36 -17.53 -11.18
C LEU A 11 21.87 -17.86 -11.20
N SER A 12 21.47 -18.91 -11.92
CA SER A 12 20.06 -19.34 -11.97
C SER A 12 19.58 -19.84 -10.61
N LEU A 13 20.41 -20.60 -9.88
CA LEU A 13 20.08 -21.05 -8.52
C LEU A 13 19.95 -19.87 -7.55
N MET A 14 20.86 -18.89 -7.59
CA MET A 14 20.73 -17.67 -6.79
C MET A 14 19.46 -16.90 -7.11
N LEU A 15 19.10 -16.78 -8.39
CA LEU A 15 17.87 -16.11 -8.82
C LEU A 15 16.64 -16.85 -8.26
N VAL A 16 16.60 -18.18 -8.34
CA VAL A 16 15.50 -18.98 -7.79
C VAL A 16 15.39 -18.82 -6.29
N LEU A 17 16.50 -18.87 -5.55
CA LEU A 17 16.51 -18.65 -4.09
C LEU A 17 16.06 -17.24 -3.72
N PHE A 18 16.46 -16.23 -4.49
CA PHE A 18 16.03 -14.85 -4.30
C PHE A 18 14.52 -14.68 -4.54
N LEU A 19 14.00 -15.25 -5.64
CA LEU A 19 12.57 -15.25 -5.94
C LEU A 19 11.76 -16.01 -4.88
N TYR A 20 12.30 -17.10 -4.35
CA TYR A 20 11.68 -17.84 -3.24
C TYR A 20 11.60 -16.99 -1.98
N LYS A 21 12.68 -16.29 -1.61
CA LYS A 21 12.74 -15.41 -0.44
C LYS A 21 11.81 -14.19 -0.54
N LEU A 22 11.50 -13.75 -1.76
CA LEU A 22 10.52 -12.70 -2.03
C LEU A 22 9.06 -13.21 -2.05
N ASP A 23 8.82 -14.47 -1.68
CA ASP A 23 7.50 -15.09 -1.69
C ASP A 23 6.77 -14.99 -3.06
N VAL A 24 7.53 -14.91 -4.16
CA VAL A 24 6.99 -14.71 -5.52
C VAL A 24 5.98 -15.81 -5.88
N HIS A 25 6.24 -17.04 -5.47
CA HIS A 25 5.35 -18.18 -5.67
C HIS A 25 3.98 -17.98 -4.99
N MET A 26 3.95 -17.43 -3.76
CA MET A 26 2.71 -17.11 -3.05
C MET A 26 1.98 -15.94 -3.71
N ILE A 27 2.72 -14.94 -4.19
CA ILE A 27 2.15 -13.80 -4.93
C ILE A 27 1.49 -14.29 -6.22
N VAL A 28 2.20 -15.08 -7.03
CA VAL A 28 1.67 -15.65 -8.28
C VAL A 28 0.50 -16.58 -8.01
N TYR A 29 0.54 -17.41 -6.96
CA TYR A 29 -0.58 -18.28 -6.60
C TYR A 29 -1.82 -17.48 -6.18
N ASN A 30 -1.67 -16.54 -5.24
CA ASN A 30 -2.77 -15.72 -4.75
C ASN A 30 -3.38 -14.83 -5.84
N TYR A 31 -2.54 -14.25 -6.71
CA TYR A 31 -3.02 -13.48 -7.86
C TYR A 31 -3.55 -14.37 -8.98
N GLY A 32 -3.04 -15.59 -9.16
CA GLY A 32 -3.51 -16.57 -10.15
C GLY A 32 -4.92 -17.05 -9.86
N VAL A 33 -5.23 -17.34 -8.58
CA VAL A 33 -6.58 -17.67 -8.14
C VAL A 33 -7.51 -16.45 -8.28
N LYS A 34 -7.05 -15.26 -7.87
CA LYS A 34 -7.80 -14.01 -8.04
C LYS A 34 -7.91 -13.52 -9.50
N LEU A 35 -7.07 -14.01 -10.41
CA LEU A 35 -7.03 -13.60 -11.82
C LEU A 35 -8.31 -13.98 -12.54
N GLN A 36 -8.97 -15.07 -12.14
CA GLN A 36 -10.28 -15.44 -12.66
C GLN A 36 -11.34 -14.41 -12.25
N ASP A 37 -11.36 -14.02 -10.97
CA ASP A 37 -12.25 -12.97 -10.46
C ASP A 37 -11.94 -11.60 -11.08
N LEU A 38 -10.66 -11.26 -11.22
CA LEU A 38 -10.19 -10.02 -11.82
C LEU A 38 -10.50 -9.94 -13.31
N ASN A 39 -10.30 -11.02 -14.07
CA ASN A 39 -10.69 -11.10 -15.47
C ASN A 39 -12.21 -10.94 -15.63
N SER A 40 -13.01 -11.47 -14.70
CA SER A 40 -14.45 -11.24 -14.70
C SER A 40 -14.81 -9.76 -14.46
N LEU A 41 -14.08 -9.06 -13.58
CA LEU A 41 -14.26 -7.64 -13.29
C LEU A 41 -13.73 -6.70 -14.38
N VAL A 42 -12.67 -7.10 -15.10
CA VAL A 42 -12.07 -6.28 -16.15
C VAL A 42 -12.77 -6.51 -17.50
N SER A 43 -13.29 -7.71 -17.75
CA SER A 43 -14.05 -8.04 -18.98
C SER A 43 -15.42 -7.37 -19.05
N THR A 44 -16.03 -7.02 -17.91
CA THR A 44 -17.25 -6.20 -17.86
C THR A 44 -17.01 -4.77 -18.37
N ARG A 45 -15.79 -4.24 -18.22
CA ARG A 45 -15.41 -2.88 -18.64
C ARG A 45 -14.64 -2.81 -19.97
N ASN A 46 -13.87 -3.84 -20.32
CA ASN A 46 -13.07 -3.90 -21.55
C ASN A 46 -13.30 -5.23 -22.28
N LYS A 47 -13.82 -5.18 -23.52
CA LYS A 47 -14.08 -6.38 -24.35
C LYS A 47 -12.81 -7.01 -24.96
N ASN A 48 -11.68 -6.29 -24.95
CA ASN A 48 -10.46 -6.75 -25.61
C ASN A 48 -9.58 -7.57 -24.67
N ILE A 49 -9.47 -8.88 -24.96
CA ILE A 49 -8.73 -9.87 -24.16
C ILE A 49 -7.27 -9.46 -23.94
N LEU A 50 -6.62 -8.88 -24.95
CA LEU A 50 -5.22 -8.42 -24.82
C LEU A 50 -5.06 -7.32 -23.77
N LYS A 51 -6.05 -6.40 -23.69
CA LYS A 51 -6.04 -5.31 -22.71
C LYS A 51 -6.28 -5.83 -21.31
N VAL A 52 -7.15 -6.83 -21.16
CA VAL A 52 -7.40 -7.52 -19.87
C VAL A 52 -6.14 -8.23 -19.38
N LEU A 53 -5.44 -8.95 -20.25
CA LEU A 53 -4.17 -9.60 -19.93
C LEU A 53 -3.09 -8.59 -19.55
N TYR A 54 -2.97 -7.49 -20.29
CA TYR A 54 -2.01 -6.42 -19.99
C TYR A 54 -2.26 -5.80 -18.60
N ILE A 55 -3.50 -5.44 -18.30
CA ILE A 55 -3.88 -4.87 -16.99
C ILE A 55 -3.60 -5.86 -15.86
N SER A 56 -3.92 -7.14 -16.07
CA SER A 56 -3.67 -8.19 -15.07
C SER A 56 -2.18 -8.40 -14.82
N PHE A 57 -1.38 -8.41 -15.88
CA PHE A 57 0.08 -8.49 -15.77
C PHE A 57 0.67 -7.27 -15.06
N ALA A 58 0.19 -6.06 -15.38
CA ALA A 58 0.64 -4.82 -14.73
C ALA A 58 0.37 -4.84 -13.21
N MET A 59 -0.78 -5.34 -12.76
CA MET A 59 -1.08 -5.49 -11.33
C MET A 59 -0.15 -6.48 -10.63
N ILE A 60 0.17 -7.61 -11.27
CA ILE A 60 1.14 -8.57 -10.72
C ILE A 60 2.53 -7.92 -10.63
N ALA A 61 2.97 -7.21 -11.66
CA ALA A 61 4.25 -6.51 -11.67
C ALA A 61 4.33 -5.45 -10.55
N GLN A 62 3.25 -4.70 -10.32
CA GLN A 62 3.15 -3.73 -9.23
C GLN A 62 3.23 -4.41 -7.85
N ALA A 63 2.55 -5.54 -7.65
CA ALA A 63 2.62 -6.30 -6.41
C ALA A 63 4.03 -6.86 -6.13
N LEU A 64 4.72 -7.34 -7.17
CA LEU A 64 6.10 -7.78 -7.08
C LEU A 64 7.05 -6.62 -6.74
N TYR A 65 6.85 -5.46 -7.37
CA TYR A 65 7.62 -4.25 -7.07
C TYR A 65 7.47 -3.81 -5.61
N LEU A 66 6.24 -3.79 -5.09
CA LEU A 66 5.98 -3.47 -3.67
C LEU A 66 6.65 -4.48 -2.73
N SER A 67 6.61 -5.76 -3.07
CA SER A 67 7.25 -6.81 -2.26
C SER A 67 8.77 -6.68 -2.25
N PHE A 68 9.37 -6.30 -3.38
CA PHE A 68 10.79 -5.99 -3.48
C PHE A 68 11.17 -4.74 -2.65
N LEU A 69 10.37 -3.66 -2.73
CA LEU A 69 10.59 -2.47 -1.89
C LEU A 69 10.51 -2.82 -0.39
N GLN A 70 9.54 -3.65 0.00
CA GLN A 70 9.39 -4.11 1.37
C GLN A 70 10.60 -4.96 1.80
N TYR A 71 11.13 -5.80 0.92
CA TYR A 71 12.35 -6.57 1.18
C TYR A 71 13.57 -5.67 1.41
N MET A 72 13.73 -4.64 0.59
CA MET A 72 14.82 -3.66 0.74
C MET A 72 14.65 -2.82 2.01
N ASN A 73 13.42 -2.62 2.47
CA ASN A 73 13.11 -1.82 3.64
C ASN A 73 13.18 -2.64 4.94
N SER A 74 14.35 -2.63 5.58
CA SER A 74 14.55 -3.24 6.91
C SER A 74 13.84 -2.52 8.06
N ALA A 75 13.22 -1.36 7.81
CA ALA A 75 12.48 -0.62 8.83
C ALA A 75 11.21 -1.37 9.29
N MET A 76 10.62 -2.24 8.46
CA MET A 76 9.37 -2.92 8.80
C MET A 76 9.58 -4.43 9.00
N ARG A 77 9.15 -4.94 10.15
CA ARG A 77 9.22 -6.37 10.49
C ARG A 77 7.83 -6.90 10.84
N LYS A 78 7.39 -7.97 10.18
CA LYS A 78 6.14 -8.66 10.52
C LYS A 78 6.31 -9.41 11.85
N ILE A 79 5.40 -9.18 12.80
CA ILE A 79 5.34 -9.86 14.10
C ILE A 79 4.01 -10.64 14.17
N GLY A 80 4.07 -11.94 13.94
CA GLY A 80 2.89 -12.80 13.98
C GLY A 80 1.95 -12.63 12.77
N LYS A 81 0.65 -12.88 12.97
CA LYS A 81 -0.32 -13.02 11.86
C LYS A 81 -0.81 -11.69 11.27
N ASN A 82 -0.93 -10.63 12.08
CA ASN A 82 -1.49 -9.34 11.64
C ASN A 82 -0.90 -8.13 12.38
N LYS A 83 0.37 -8.19 12.78
CA LYS A 83 1.05 -7.05 13.40
C LYS A 83 2.38 -6.82 12.71
N TYR A 84 2.75 -5.55 12.61
CA TYR A 84 3.99 -5.10 12.00
C TYR A 84 4.68 -4.15 12.98
N GLU A 85 5.98 -4.31 13.13
CA GLU A 85 6.86 -3.38 13.86
C GLU A 85 7.54 -2.49 12.83
N ILE A 86 7.37 -1.17 12.98
CA ILE A 86 8.08 -0.17 12.18
C ILE A 86 9.15 0.43 13.09
N SER A 87 10.41 0.35 12.67
CA SER A 87 11.58 0.92 13.33
C SER A 87 12.02 2.16 12.55
N TYR A 88 12.07 3.31 13.22
CA TYR A 88 12.46 4.58 12.60
C TYR A 88 13.41 5.35 13.53
N MET A 89 14.20 6.25 12.97
CA MET A 89 15.19 7.03 13.73
C MET A 89 14.75 8.49 13.84
N VAL A 90 14.72 9.02 15.06
CA VAL A 90 14.47 10.44 15.31
C VAL A 90 15.59 10.95 16.21
N ASN A 91 16.30 11.99 15.78
CA ASN A 91 17.42 12.59 16.52
C ASN A 91 18.46 11.56 17.00
N GLY A 92 18.84 10.62 16.12
CA GLY A 92 19.84 9.58 16.41
C GLY A 92 19.38 8.45 17.34
N LYS A 93 18.12 8.46 17.77
CA LYS A 93 17.53 7.39 18.60
C LYS A 93 16.56 6.56 17.77
N ILE A 94 16.61 5.23 17.95
CA ILE A 94 15.70 4.30 17.28
C ILE A 94 14.42 4.18 18.11
N TYR A 95 13.29 4.48 17.47
CA TYR A 95 11.95 4.28 18.00
C TYR A 95 11.27 3.15 17.23
N LYS A 96 10.33 2.48 17.91
CA LYS A 96 9.56 1.38 17.35
C LYS A 96 8.09 1.60 17.60
N MET A 97 7.28 1.44 16.56
CA MET A 97 5.82 1.46 16.66
C MET A 97 5.24 0.14 16.16
N LEU A 98 4.19 -0.33 16.85
CA LEU A 98 3.43 -1.51 16.44
C LEU A 98 2.20 -1.06 15.68
N VAL A 99 2.00 -1.63 14.51
CA VAL A 99 0.89 -1.33 13.61
C VAL A 99 0.10 -2.60 13.33
N THR A 100 -1.22 -2.50 13.47
CA THR A 100 -2.14 -3.60 13.19
C THR A 100 -3.02 -3.18 12.02
N PRO A 101 -2.76 -3.65 10.79
CA PRO A 101 -3.56 -3.26 9.64
C PRO A 101 -5.00 -3.74 9.81
N LYS A 102 -5.95 -2.82 9.63
CA LYS A 102 -7.38 -3.12 9.57
C LYS A 102 -7.71 -3.70 8.20
N ARG A 103 -8.53 -4.75 8.16
CA ARG A 103 -9.04 -5.32 6.92
C ARG A 103 -10.38 -4.68 6.58
N GLY A 104 -10.64 -4.49 5.29
CA GLY A 104 -11.88 -3.92 4.78
C GLY A 104 -11.62 -2.72 3.86
N PRO A 105 -12.67 -2.19 3.22
CA PRO A 105 -12.57 -0.95 2.45
C PRO A 105 -12.21 0.23 3.37
N SER A 106 -11.58 1.25 2.79
CA SER A 106 -11.33 2.51 3.50
C SER A 106 -12.67 3.19 3.83
N PRO A 107 -12.86 3.69 5.06
CA PRO A 107 -14.01 4.51 5.40
C PRO A 107 -13.94 5.90 4.76
N ILE A 108 -12.74 6.36 4.38
CA ILE A 108 -12.52 7.62 3.66
C ILE A 108 -12.37 7.28 2.18
N LEU A 109 -13.23 7.88 1.35
CA LEU A 109 -13.22 7.73 -0.10
C LEU A 109 -12.32 8.78 -0.76
N GLU A 110 -12.48 10.04 -0.36
CA GLU A 110 -11.75 11.18 -0.92
C GLU A 110 -11.50 12.24 0.16
N ILE A 111 -10.37 12.94 0.03
CA ILE A 111 -10.01 14.10 0.84
C ILE A 111 -9.68 15.24 -0.12
N ARG A 112 -10.40 16.36 -0.04
CA ARG A 112 -10.21 17.53 -0.90
C ARG A 112 -9.78 18.77 -0.11
N ASP A 113 -9.04 19.66 -0.75
CA ASP A 113 -8.82 21.02 -0.23
C ASP A 113 -10.12 21.82 -0.29
N GLU A 114 -10.50 22.49 0.80
CA GLU A 114 -11.74 23.28 0.87
C GLU A 114 -11.78 24.46 -0.09
N LYS A 115 -10.62 25.04 -0.47
CA LYS A 115 -10.56 26.22 -1.35
C LYS A 115 -10.31 25.85 -2.81
N THR A 116 -9.43 24.89 -3.05
CA THR A 116 -9.02 24.54 -4.43
C THR A 116 -9.76 23.35 -5.00
N GLU A 117 -10.45 22.55 -4.17
CA GLU A 117 -11.08 21.27 -4.54
C GLU A 117 -10.07 20.25 -5.09
N ASP A 118 -8.77 20.44 -4.83
CA ASP A 118 -7.74 19.49 -5.25
C ASP A 118 -7.84 18.21 -4.43
N ASP A 119 -7.69 17.05 -5.08
CA ASP A 119 -7.61 15.75 -4.42
C ASP A 119 -6.27 15.62 -3.64
N LEU A 120 -6.40 15.52 -2.33
CA LEU A 120 -5.31 15.39 -1.36
C LEU A 120 -5.29 14.01 -0.70
N THR A 121 -6.11 13.06 -1.16
CA THR A 121 -6.30 11.74 -0.55
C THR A 121 -4.97 11.03 -0.34
N ASP A 122 -4.15 10.92 -1.38
CA ASP A 122 -2.86 10.22 -1.32
C ASP A 122 -1.83 10.89 -0.39
N LYS A 123 -1.98 12.20 -0.14
CA LYS A 123 -1.08 12.97 0.72
C LYS A 123 -1.48 12.88 2.19
N ILE A 124 -2.78 12.94 2.46
CA ILE A 124 -3.31 13.10 3.82
C ILE A 124 -3.69 11.75 4.45
N LEU A 125 -4.24 10.82 3.66
CA LEU A 125 -4.66 9.51 4.17
C LEU A 125 -3.54 8.73 4.91
N PRO A 126 -2.25 8.78 4.51
CA PRO A 126 -1.18 8.10 5.23
C PRO A 126 -1.00 8.54 6.70
N TYR A 127 -1.37 9.78 7.06
CA TYR A 127 -1.25 10.28 8.44
C TYR A 127 -2.20 9.58 9.41
N PHE A 128 -3.31 9.03 8.91
CA PHE A 128 -4.32 8.35 9.72
C PHE A 128 -3.88 6.96 10.18
N GLY A 129 -2.89 6.38 9.51
CA GLY A 129 -2.46 5.01 9.71
C GLY A 129 -3.57 3.99 9.39
N PRO A 130 -3.32 2.69 9.60
CA PRO A 130 -4.26 1.65 9.18
C PRO A 130 -5.53 1.51 10.03
N ASP A 131 -5.58 2.18 11.19
CA ASP A 131 -6.74 2.16 12.09
C ASP A 131 -7.62 3.42 11.97
N TYR A 132 -7.20 4.37 11.12
CA TYR A 132 -7.85 5.65 10.89
C TYR A 132 -7.89 6.59 12.11
N LYS A 133 -6.94 6.44 13.04
CA LYS A 133 -6.92 7.18 14.32
C LYS A 133 -5.70 8.09 14.52
N CYS A 134 -5.01 8.47 13.44
CA CYS A 134 -3.87 9.39 13.46
C CYS A 134 -2.78 8.99 14.47
N HIS A 135 -2.62 7.68 14.71
CA HIS A 135 -1.71 7.14 15.74
C HIS A 135 -1.92 7.70 17.16
N GLY A 136 -3.14 8.14 17.48
CA GLY A 136 -3.48 8.75 18.77
C GLY A 136 -3.10 10.23 18.91
N ASN A 137 -2.67 10.88 17.83
CA ASN A 137 -2.40 12.32 17.81
C ASN A 137 -3.62 13.09 17.28
N ASN A 138 -3.80 14.31 17.79
CA ASN A 138 -4.77 15.23 17.23
C ASN A 138 -4.20 15.80 15.93
N LEU A 139 -4.86 15.50 14.81
CA LEU A 139 -4.54 16.05 13.49
C LEU A 139 -5.59 17.12 13.16
N TYR A 140 -5.15 18.23 12.59
CA TYR A 140 -6.01 19.33 12.17
C TYR A 140 -5.45 19.93 10.87
N PRO A 141 -6.28 20.56 10.01
CA PRO A 141 -5.86 21.07 8.71
C PRO A 141 -4.59 21.94 8.75
N GLU A 142 -4.49 22.86 9.72
CA GLU A 142 -3.35 23.79 9.82
C GLU A 142 -2.01 23.04 10.04
N LEU A 143 -2.03 21.95 10.82
CA LEU A 143 -0.84 21.10 11.05
C LEU A 143 -0.34 20.44 9.74
N LEU A 144 -1.25 20.20 8.81
CA LEU A 144 -0.96 19.62 7.50
C LEU A 144 -0.63 20.70 6.44
N GLY A 145 -0.72 21.98 6.80
CA GLY A 145 -0.46 23.10 5.90
C GLY A 145 -1.68 23.55 5.06
N TYR A 146 -2.89 23.18 5.48
CA TYR A 146 -4.14 23.51 4.79
C TYR A 146 -5.05 24.36 5.69
N ASN A 147 -5.90 25.19 5.09
CA ASN A 147 -6.88 25.99 5.85
C ASN A 147 -8.16 25.20 6.14
N GLY A 148 -8.52 24.26 5.25
CA GLY A 148 -9.71 23.46 5.40
C GLY A 148 -9.61 22.20 4.56
N LEU A 149 -10.21 21.13 5.06
CA LEU A 149 -10.21 19.82 4.41
C LEU A 149 -11.62 19.26 4.41
N VAL A 150 -12.02 18.71 3.26
CA VAL A 150 -13.32 18.07 3.06
C VAL A 150 -13.11 16.57 2.91
N PHE A 151 -13.79 15.77 3.72
CA PHE A 151 -13.71 14.32 3.73
C PHE A 151 -15.01 13.72 3.22
N GLU A 152 -14.93 12.95 2.14
CA GLU A 152 -16.04 12.13 1.64
C GLU A 152 -15.91 10.72 2.23
N LEU A 153 -16.92 10.30 2.99
CA LEU A 153 -16.93 9.01 3.68
C LEU A 153 -17.72 7.95 2.92
N ALA A 154 -17.41 6.69 3.19
CA ALA A 154 -18.03 5.54 2.53
C ALA A 154 -19.54 5.38 2.83
N ASP A 155 -20.05 6.06 3.85
CA ASP A 155 -21.48 6.13 4.16
C ASP A 155 -22.22 7.24 3.38
N GLY A 156 -21.50 7.97 2.52
CA GLY A 156 -22.02 9.09 1.73
C GLY A 156 -22.10 10.40 2.50
N THR A 157 -21.59 10.45 3.73
CA THR A 157 -21.50 11.70 4.50
C THR A 157 -20.25 12.49 4.12
N GLU A 158 -20.38 13.81 4.20
CA GLU A 158 -19.27 14.74 4.01
C GLU A 158 -18.96 15.42 5.34
N LYS A 159 -17.68 15.45 5.72
CA LYS A 159 -17.20 16.16 6.90
C LYS A 159 -16.21 17.23 6.47
N VAL A 160 -16.47 18.48 6.86
CA VAL A 160 -15.57 19.61 6.64
C VAL A 160 -14.87 19.94 7.95
N PHE A 161 -13.56 20.09 7.89
CA PHE A 161 -12.73 20.49 9.03
C PHE A 161 -11.97 21.75 8.65
N ILE A 162 -12.01 22.77 9.51
CA ILE A 162 -11.39 24.08 9.25
C ILE A 162 -10.34 24.41 10.31
N ASP A 163 -9.22 25.00 9.89
CA ASP A 163 -8.12 25.51 10.72
C ASP A 163 -7.60 24.50 11.77
N ASN A 164 -8.03 24.65 13.02
CA ASN A 164 -7.59 23.89 14.19
C ASN A 164 -8.62 22.86 14.68
N GLU A 165 -9.65 22.58 13.87
CA GLU A 165 -10.61 21.53 14.18
C GLU A 165 -9.95 20.15 14.11
N ILE A 166 -10.11 19.38 15.20
CA ILE A 166 -9.57 18.03 15.29
C ILE A 166 -10.31 17.13 14.32
N ILE A 167 -9.57 16.56 13.38
CA ILE A 167 -10.11 15.65 12.38
C ILE A 167 -10.48 14.33 13.06
N THR A 168 -11.76 13.99 12.99
CA THR A 168 -12.33 12.75 13.55
C THR A 168 -13.16 12.02 12.51
N VAL A 169 -12.62 10.87 12.08
CA VAL A 169 -13.19 10.04 11.00
C VAL A 169 -14.05 8.94 11.57
#